data_AF-A0A2E3EZV2-F1
#
_entry.id   AF-A0A2E3EZV2-F1
#
_cell.length_a   1.000
_cell.length_b   1.000
_cell.length_c   1.000
_cell.angle_alpha   90.00
_cell.angle_beta   90.00
_cell.angle_gamma   90.00
#
_symmetry.space_group_name_H-M   'P 1'
#
loop_
_entity.id
_entity.type
_entity.pdbx_description
1 polymer ?
#
loop_
_entity_poly.entity_id
_entity_poly.type
_entity_poly.pdbx_seq_one_letter_code
_entity_poly.pdbx_strand_id
1 'polypeptide(L)'
;MSQNAISTYFFTRLLEFISPLCDIDDDERFNSFKKAVSYYTYYTFTIDALVDGEIRFDSNTQASEHKLVKANSSNTKSLCILARLFDDNSPFWTIMETYMNSYYAGLVLEKQNNNNEYSHSLESFKVYALAKHAPAFVPSGGLLLLFKAQIDQKRLERLLTPLFYGMQMLDDLEDFYQDIQSGQLTYCISRVKSYIKLEGVENPNNLERFEERVFYLSGIARECNDFAEKQFEKAMEEALELQLNDLVSWIESMFKMLEHNRNIIDEVSN
;
A
#
# COMPACT_ATOMS: atom_id res chain seq x y z
N MET A 1 -13.57 5.36 11.17
CA MET A 1 -12.09 5.42 11.27
C MET A 1 -11.59 6.00 9.95
N SER A 2 -10.63 6.91 9.93
CA SER A 2 -10.05 7.38 8.65
C SER A 2 -9.28 6.25 7.98
N GLN A 3 -9.30 6.17 6.65
CA GLN A 3 -8.69 5.08 5.85
C GLN A 3 -7.17 5.03 5.91
N ASN A 4 -6.52 6.19 6.02
CA ASN A 4 -5.13 6.28 6.41
C ASN A 4 -4.84 5.47 7.68
N ALA A 5 -5.82 5.32 8.59
CA ALA A 5 -5.68 4.46 9.75
C ALA A 5 -5.83 2.97 9.44
N ILE A 6 -6.57 2.54 8.41
CA ILE A 6 -6.80 1.10 8.14
C ILE A 6 -5.67 0.47 7.30
N SER A 7 -5.18 1.15 6.26
CA SER A 7 -3.98 0.70 5.53
C SER A 7 -2.75 0.76 6.42
N THR A 8 -2.57 1.84 7.19
CA THR A 8 -1.51 1.91 8.21
C THR A 8 -1.67 0.84 9.28
N TYR A 9 -2.90 0.53 9.69
CA TYR A 9 -3.17 -0.57 10.61
C TYR A 9 -2.69 -1.91 10.03
N PHE A 10 -2.93 -2.17 8.75
CA PHE A 10 -2.43 -3.38 8.10
C PHE A 10 -0.91 -3.52 8.23
N PHE A 11 -0.13 -2.51 7.82
CA PHE A 11 1.33 -2.60 7.85
C PHE A 11 1.90 -2.63 9.27
N THR A 12 1.27 -1.97 10.23
CA THR A 12 1.70 -2.01 11.64
C THR A 12 1.39 -3.36 12.31
N ARG A 13 0.39 -4.09 11.80
CA ARG A 13 -0.05 -5.40 12.28
C ARG A 13 0.33 -6.55 11.37
N LEU A 14 1.10 -6.29 10.30
CA LEU A 14 1.42 -7.27 9.27
C LEU A 14 1.93 -8.59 9.84
N LEU A 15 2.88 -8.54 10.79
CA LEU A 15 3.41 -9.75 11.42
C LEU A 15 2.38 -10.50 12.25
N GLU A 16 1.41 -9.82 12.87
CA GLU A 16 0.34 -10.47 13.62
C GLU A 16 -0.58 -11.24 12.67
N PHE A 17 -0.94 -10.63 11.54
CA PHE A 17 -1.78 -11.28 10.52
C PHE A 17 -1.16 -12.53 9.90
N ILE A 18 0.16 -12.57 9.75
CA ILE A 18 0.84 -13.67 9.05
C ILE A 18 1.63 -14.59 9.98
N SER A 19 1.78 -14.26 11.28
CA SER A 19 2.43 -15.14 12.25
C SER A 19 1.85 -16.55 12.35
N PRO A 20 0.53 -16.78 12.17
CA PRO A 20 -0.01 -18.15 12.19
C PRO A 20 0.56 -19.07 11.10
N LEU A 21 1.21 -18.51 10.08
CA LEU A 21 1.91 -19.28 9.03
C LEU A 21 3.20 -19.94 9.52
N CYS A 22 3.67 -19.61 10.72
CA CYS A 22 4.93 -20.09 11.28
C CYS A 22 4.72 -20.73 12.65
N ASP A 23 5.50 -21.78 12.91
CA ASP A 23 5.66 -22.32 14.27
C ASP A 23 6.73 -21.47 14.98
N ILE A 24 6.29 -20.59 15.87
CA ILE A 24 7.14 -19.68 16.64
C ILE A 24 7.55 -20.38 17.94
N ASP A 25 8.80 -20.83 17.98
CA ASP A 25 9.38 -21.58 19.09
C ASP A 25 10.22 -20.71 20.06
N ASP A 26 10.49 -19.45 19.69
CA ASP A 26 11.27 -18.49 20.46
C ASP A 26 10.60 -17.10 20.47
N ASP A 27 9.87 -16.82 21.56
CA ASP A 27 9.19 -15.55 21.78
C ASP A 27 10.13 -14.35 21.88
N GLU A 28 11.34 -14.54 22.44
CA GLU A 28 12.31 -13.45 22.57
C GLU A 28 12.82 -13.05 21.18
N ARG A 29 13.17 -14.04 20.36
CA ARG A 29 13.58 -13.83 18.97
C ARG A 29 12.46 -13.21 18.14
N PHE A 30 11.21 -13.65 18.30
CA PHE A 30 10.06 -13.06 17.62
C PHE A 30 9.81 -11.62 18.03
N ASN A 31 9.87 -11.31 19.32
CA ASN A 31 9.70 -9.93 19.81
C ASN A 31 10.85 -9.01 19.36
N SER A 32 12.08 -9.53 19.29
CA SER A 32 13.22 -8.81 18.71
C SER A 32 12.98 -8.50 17.22
N PHE A 33 12.50 -9.47 16.45
CA PHE A 33 12.14 -9.28 15.05
C PHE A 33 11.01 -8.25 14.87
N LYS A 34 9.91 -8.36 15.62
CA LYS A 34 8.82 -7.37 15.62
C LYS A 34 9.31 -5.95 15.90
N LYS A 35 10.26 -5.80 16.84
CA LYS A 35 10.88 -4.50 17.15
C LYS A 35 11.71 -3.96 15.99
N ALA A 36 12.44 -4.82 15.30
CA ALA A 36 13.18 -4.41 14.10
C ALA A 36 12.23 -3.96 12.99
N VAL A 37 11.14 -4.71 12.79
CA VAL A 37 10.11 -4.41 11.79
C VAL A 37 9.40 -3.09 12.10
N SER A 38 9.06 -2.80 13.35
CA SER A 38 8.43 -1.52 13.69
C SER A 38 9.32 -0.30 13.39
N TYR A 39 10.64 -0.41 13.64
CA TYR A 39 11.60 0.62 13.24
C TYR A 39 11.74 0.76 11.72
N TYR A 40 11.73 -0.37 11.00
CA TYR A 40 11.79 -0.41 9.54
C TYR A 40 10.55 0.21 8.90
N THR A 41 9.35 -0.15 9.38
CA THR A 41 8.08 0.41 8.91
C THR A 41 8.02 1.92 9.16
N TYR A 42 8.44 2.37 10.36
CA TYR A 42 8.51 3.80 10.66
C TYR A 42 9.45 4.56 9.72
N TYR A 43 10.63 3.99 9.44
CA TYR A 43 11.56 4.56 8.47
C TYR A 43 10.92 4.67 7.08
N THR A 44 10.37 3.56 6.57
CA THR A 44 9.77 3.48 5.23
C THR A 44 8.66 4.51 5.05
N PHE A 45 7.69 4.58 5.97
CA PHE A 45 6.62 5.59 5.94
C PHE A 45 7.13 7.02 6.06
N THR A 46 8.22 7.26 6.79
CA THR A 46 8.78 8.61 6.88
C THR A 46 9.48 9.00 5.58
N ILE A 47 10.10 8.05 4.86
CA ILE A 47 10.69 8.32 3.55
C ILE A 47 9.60 8.58 2.50
N ASP A 48 8.52 7.80 2.52
CA ASP A 48 7.33 8.01 1.67
C ASP A 48 6.77 9.43 1.86
N ALA A 49 6.43 9.78 3.10
CA ALA A 49 5.94 11.11 3.46
C ALA A 49 6.95 12.24 3.14
N LEU A 50 8.26 11.96 3.13
CA LEU A 50 9.27 12.94 2.71
C LEU A 50 9.20 13.18 1.19
N VAL A 51 9.11 12.10 0.41
CA VAL A 51 9.03 12.14 -1.06
C VAL A 51 7.73 12.83 -1.51
N ASP A 52 6.64 12.62 -0.78
CA ASP A 52 5.34 13.24 -1.04
C ASP A 52 5.23 14.68 -0.52
N GLY A 53 6.27 15.21 0.13
CA GLY A 53 6.29 16.58 0.62
C GLY A 53 5.41 16.83 1.86
N GLU A 54 4.97 15.78 2.53
CA GLU A 54 4.12 15.84 3.72
C GLU A 54 4.89 16.21 5.00
N ILE A 55 6.23 16.10 4.96
CA ILE A 55 7.09 16.49 6.08
C ILE A 55 7.32 18.00 6.07
N ARG A 56 6.74 18.66 7.08
CA ARG A 56 6.96 20.09 7.34
C ARG A 56 8.26 20.31 8.11
N PHE A 57 9.07 21.26 7.63
CA PHE A 57 10.29 21.72 8.29
C PHE A 57 10.00 22.99 9.11
N ASP A 58 9.33 22.82 10.25
CA ASP A 58 9.00 23.94 11.15
C ASP A 58 10.23 24.41 11.94
N SER A 59 10.49 25.71 11.91
CA SER A 59 11.54 26.38 12.70
C SER A 59 11.42 26.19 14.22
N ASN A 60 10.22 25.85 14.72
CA ASN A 60 9.96 25.62 16.15
C ASN A 60 10.27 24.18 16.62
N THR A 61 10.52 23.25 15.70
CA THR A 61 10.85 21.86 16.06
C THR A 61 12.36 21.75 16.27
N GLN A 62 12.79 21.21 17.42
CA GLN A 62 14.21 20.92 17.62
C GLN A 62 14.71 19.92 16.57
N ALA A 63 15.86 20.18 15.96
CA ALA A 63 16.39 19.33 14.88
C ALA A 63 16.54 17.86 15.29
N SER A 64 16.93 17.59 16.55
CA SER A 64 17.03 16.24 17.14
C SER A 64 15.68 15.51 17.24
N GLU A 65 14.57 16.24 17.27
CA GLU A 65 13.22 15.70 17.39
C GLU A 65 12.50 15.57 16.05
N HIS A 66 13.10 16.08 14.98
CA HIS A 66 12.54 16.08 13.64
C HIS A 66 12.32 14.63 13.14
N LYS A 67 11.21 14.42 12.42
CA LYS A 67 10.81 13.10 11.90
C LYS A 67 11.93 12.43 11.10
N LEU A 68 12.63 13.19 10.27
CA LEU A 68 13.75 12.67 9.47
C LEU A 68 14.90 12.11 10.33
N VAL A 69 15.26 12.78 11.43
CA VAL A 69 16.32 12.31 12.34
C VAL A 69 15.89 11.03 13.04
N LYS A 70 14.64 10.97 13.49
CA LYS A 70 14.04 9.77 14.09
C LYS A 70 13.98 8.61 13.10
N ALA A 71 13.66 8.86 11.83
CA ALA A 71 13.59 7.85 10.79
C ALA A 71 14.97 7.24 10.51
N ASN A 72 15.99 8.08 10.35
CA ASN A 72 17.37 7.60 10.19
C ASN A 72 17.83 6.76 11.40
N SER A 73 17.57 7.24 12.63
CA SER A 73 17.87 6.46 13.85
C SER A 73 17.12 5.12 13.89
N SER A 74 15.87 5.09 13.44
CA SER A 74 15.06 3.87 13.38
C SER A 74 15.63 2.89 12.36
N ASN A 75 16.02 3.36 11.17
CA ASN A 75 16.66 2.50 10.17
C ASN A 75 17.93 1.84 10.71
N THR A 76 18.83 2.61 11.33
CA THR A 76 20.04 2.06 11.95
C THR A 76 19.71 1.02 13.02
N LYS A 77 18.75 1.31 13.90
CA LYS A 77 18.32 0.36 14.94
C LYS A 77 17.73 -0.91 14.35
N SER A 78 16.92 -0.80 13.31
CA SER A 78 16.33 -1.94 12.60
C SER A 78 17.44 -2.83 12.04
N LEU A 79 18.36 -2.27 11.25
CA LEU A 79 19.48 -3.00 10.65
C LEU A 79 20.37 -3.68 11.70
N CYS A 80 20.67 -3.00 12.81
CA CYS A 80 21.44 -3.60 13.90
C CYS A 80 20.75 -4.80 14.56
N ILE A 81 19.42 -4.79 14.66
CA ILE A 81 18.66 -5.92 15.21
C ILE A 81 18.60 -7.04 14.16
N LEU A 82 18.29 -6.71 12.90
CA LEU A 82 18.22 -7.68 11.81
C LEU A 82 19.55 -8.42 11.61
N ALA A 83 20.68 -7.72 11.67
CA ALA A 83 22.02 -8.31 11.58
C ALA A 83 22.37 -9.27 12.73
N ARG A 84 21.62 -9.24 13.84
CA ARG A 84 21.75 -10.22 14.92
C ARG A 84 20.81 -11.41 14.76
N LEU A 85 19.75 -11.25 13.97
CA LEU A 85 18.73 -12.27 13.74
C LEU A 85 19.03 -13.13 12.51
N PHE A 86 19.70 -12.55 11.52
CA PHE A 86 20.05 -13.17 10.25
C PHE A 86 21.55 -13.09 10.01
N ASP A 87 22.17 -14.23 9.68
CA ASP A 87 23.58 -14.30 9.28
C ASP A 87 23.82 -13.55 7.96
N ASP A 88 25.08 -13.16 7.70
CA ASP A 88 25.47 -12.41 6.50
C ASP A 88 25.09 -13.10 5.18
N ASN A 89 25.07 -14.44 5.17
CA ASN A 89 24.71 -15.26 4.00
C ASN A 89 23.21 -15.63 3.95
N SER A 90 22.39 -15.08 4.85
CA SER A 90 20.96 -15.34 4.87
C SER A 90 20.28 -14.85 3.60
N PRO A 91 19.36 -15.63 2.99
CA PRO A 91 18.51 -15.18 1.88
C PRO A 91 17.68 -13.93 2.21
N PHE A 92 17.53 -13.60 3.50
CA PHE A 92 16.84 -12.39 3.96
C PHE A 92 17.40 -11.12 3.31
N TRP A 93 18.73 -11.00 3.18
CA TRP A 93 19.35 -9.80 2.62
C TRP A 93 19.02 -9.62 1.14
N THR A 94 18.92 -10.72 0.39
CA THR A 94 18.46 -10.71 -1.01
C THR A 94 16.98 -10.32 -1.11
N ILE A 95 16.13 -10.79 -0.20
CA ILE A 95 14.72 -10.37 -0.12
C ILE A 95 14.65 -8.87 0.14
N MET A 96 15.38 -8.37 1.15
CA MET A 96 15.41 -6.96 1.49
C MET A 96 15.86 -6.09 0.32
N GLU A 97 16.98 -6.45 -0.32
CA GLU A 97 17.48 -5.73 -1.49
C GLU A 97 16.47 -5.72 -2.64
N THR A 98 15.89 -6.88 -2.98
CA THR A 98 14.95 -7.03 -4.10
C THR A 98 13.73 -6.13 -3.92
N TYR A 99 13.10 -6.17 -2.74
CA TYR A 99 11.87 -5.44 -2.48
C TYR A 99 12.11 -3.95 -2.22
N MET A 100 13.22 -3.57 -1.57
CA MET A 100 13.56 -2.16 -1.43
C MET A 100 13.97 -1.51 -2.76
N ASN A 101 14.68 -2.24 -3.63
CA ASN A 101 14.98 -1.76 -4.98
C ASN A 101 13.69 -1.57 -5.79
N SER A 102 12.75 -2.51 -5.69
CA SER A 102 11.43 -2.40 -6.35
C SER A 102 10.66 -1.18 -5.84
N TYR A 103 10.65 -0.96 -4.52
CA TYR A 103 10.02 0.20 -3.89
C TYR A 103 10.60 1.53 -4.39
N TYR A 104 11.91 1.71 -4.29
CA TYR A 104 12.55 2.96 -4.70
C TYR A 104 12.46 3.19 -6.21
N ALA A 105 12.59 2.14 -7.04
CA ALA A 105 12.37 2.25 -8.48
C ALA A 105 10.93 2.65 -8.79
N GLY A 106 9.95 2.09 -8.07
CA GLY A 106 8.54 2.47 -8.16
C GLY A 106 8.29 3.93 -7.84
N LEU A 107 8.82 4.42 -6.71
CA LEU A 107 8.72 5.84 -6.33
C LEU A 107 9.30 6.77 -7.40
N VAL A 108 10.48 6.44 -7.93
CA VAL A 108 11.11 7.24 -9.01
C VAL A 108 10.23 7.25 -10.26
N LEU A 109 9.74 6.08 -10.68
CA LEU A 109 8.88 5.96 -11.86
C LEU A 109 7.53 6.68 -11.67
N GLU A 110 6.97 6.66 -10.48
CA GLU A 110 5.73 7.37 -10.16
C GLU A 110 5.94 8.87 -10.32
N LYS A 111 7.01 9.44 -9.73
CA LYS A 111 7.29 10.87 -9.86
C LYS A 111 7.67 11.29 -11.28
N GLN A 112 8.33 10.43 -12.05
CA GLN A 112 8.63 10.69 -13.47
C GLN A 112 7.37 10.69 -14.34
N ASN A 113 6.43 9.79 -14.05
CA ASN A 113 5.21 9.63 -14.84
C ASN A 113 4.06 10.51 -14.34
N ASN A 114 4.28 11.29 -13.28
CA ASN A 114 3.34 12.29 -12.78
C ASN A 114 3.30 13.55 -13.67
N ASN A 115 2.94 13.39 -14.94
CA ASN A 115 2.81 14.46 -15.92
C ASN A 115 1.56 14.26 -16.80
N ASN A 116 1.02 15.34 -17.36
CA ASN A 116 -0.25 15.30 -18.10
C ASN A 116 -0.23 14.53 -19.42
N GLU A 117 0.93 14.12 -19.91
CA GLU A 117 1.06 13.35 -21.16
C GLU A 117 1.05 11.84 -20.92
N TYR A 118 1.34 11.41 -19.69
CA TYR A 118 1.30 10.00 -19.32
C TYR A 118 -0.14 9.52 -19.12
N SER A 119 -0.39 8.26 -19.47
CA SER A 119 -1.69 7.60 -19.28
C SER A 119 -1.45 6.23 -18.65
N HIS A 120 -1.87 6.08 -17.40
CA HIS A 120 -1.74 4.81 -16.70
C HIS A 120 -2.69 3.76 -17.27
N SER A 121 -2.13 2.63 -17.67
CA SER A 121 -2.88 1.39 -17.93
C SER A 121 -3.09 0.59 -16.64
N LEU A 122 -4.02 -0.36 -16.65
CA LEU A 122 -4.22 -1.27 -15.51
C LEU A 122 -2.95 -2.07 -15.18
N GLU A 123 -2.13 -2.42 -16.18
CA GLU A 123 -0.86 -3.11 -15.94
C GLU A 123 0.17 -2.19 -15.29
N SER A 124 0.25 -0.92 -15.72
CA SER A 124 1.11 0.05 -15.04
C SER A 124 0.65 0.28 -13.59
N PHE A 125 -0.66 0.37 -13.36
CA PHE A 125 -1.24 0.45 -12.01
C PHE A 125 -0.78 -0.71 -11.13
N LYS A 126 -0.86 -1.95 -11.62
CA LYS A 126 -0.39 -3.12 -10.86
C LYS A 126 1.11 -3.04 -10.54
N VAL A 127 1.93 -2.57 -11.48
CA VAL A 127 3.37 -2.37 -11.22
C VAL A 127 3.58 -1.37 -10.09
N TYR A 128 2.88 -0.22 -10.12
CA TYR A 128 2.96 0.80 -9.06
C TYR A 128 2.43 0.30 -7.72
N ALA A 129 1.25 -0.31 -7.71
CA ALA A 129 0.63 -0.85 -6.50
C ALA A 129 1.53 -1.90 -5.84
N LEU A 130 2.19 -2.78 -6.61
CA LEU A 130 3.16 -3.71 -6.06
C LEU A 130 4.42 -3.02 -5.56
N ALA A 131 4.95 -2.05 -6.31
CA ALA A 131 6.17 -1.37 -5.92
C ALA A 131 5.99 -0.58 -4.62
N LYS A 132 4.89 0.19 -4.48
CA LYS A 132 4.56 0.97 -3.27
C LYS A 132 4.44 0.07 -2.03
N HIS A 133 3.87 -1.12 -2.19
CA HIS A 133 3.70 -2.09 -1.10
C HIS A 133 4.83 -3.11 -0.97
N ALA A 134 5.83 -3.10 -1.87
CA ALA A 134 6.97 -3.99 -1.84
C ALA A 134 7.68 -4.08 -0.47
N PRO A 135 7.81 -2.97 0.31
CA PRO A 135 8.41 -3.03 1.64
C PRO A 135 7.76 -4.04 2.59
N ALA A 136 6.47 -4.36 2.42
CA ALA A 136 5.78 -5.34 3.25
C ALA A 136 6.31 -6.77 3.05
N PHE A 137 6.88 -7.11 1.89
CA PHE A 137 7.47 -8.43 1.67
C PHE A 137 8.75 -8.66 2.45
N VAL A 138 9.46 -7.61 2.88
CA VAL A 138 10.69 -7.73 3.68
C VAL A 138 10.42 -8.39 5.04
N PRO A 139 9.53 -7.84 5.91
CA PRO A 139 9.20 -8.48 7.18
C PRO A 139 8.47 -9.81 6.99
N SER A 140 7.65 -9.96 5.95
CA SER A 140 6.95 -11.21 5.69
C SER A 140 7.90 -12.34 5.29
N GLY A 141 8.80 -12.10 4.34
CA GLY A 141 9.83 -13.08 3.97
C GLY A 141 10.82 -13.36 5.10
N GLY A 142 11.18 -12.31 5.86
CA GLY A 142 12.00 -12.46 7.06
C GLY A 142 11.36 -13.38 8.11
N LEU A 143 10.05 -13.28 8.33
CA LEU A 143 9.32 -14.18 9.22
C LEU A 143 9.43 -15.64 8.76
N LEU A 144 9.19 -15.90 7.48
CA LEU A 144 9.24 -17.27 6.92
C LEU A 144 10.64 -17.90 6.97
N LEU A 145 11.69 -17.06 6.97
CA LEU A 145 13.08 -17.52 7.11
C LEU A 145 13.51 -17.69 8.56
N LEU A 146 12.96 -16.89 9.47
CA LEU A 146 13.37 -16.85 10.87
C LEU A 146 12.75 -17.99 11.69
N PHE A 147 11.55 -18.44 11.30
CA PHE A 147 10.78 -19.48 11.97
C PHE A 147 10.40 -20.60 11.02
N LYS A 148 9.91 -21.71 11.56
CA LYS A 148 9.48 -22.85 10.76
C LYS A 148 8.16 -22.53 10.04
N ALA A 149 8.28 -22.10 8.80
CA ALA A 149 7.17 -21.74 7.93
C ALA A 149 6.36 -22.96 7.44
N GLN A 150 5.05 -22.79 7.33
CA GLN A 150 4.12 -23.75 6.74
C GLN A 150 3.92 -23.52 5.23
N ILE A 151 4.38 -22.38 4.71
CA ILE A 151 4.27 -22.00 3.31
C ILE A 151 5.60 -21.45 2.79
N ASP A 152 5.73 -21.38 1.47
CA ASP A 152 6.87 -20.73 0.82
C ASP A 152 6.57 -19.26 0.49
N GLN A 153 7.62 -18.53 0.10
CA GLN A 153 7.57 -17.14 -0.32
C GLN A 153 6.59 -16.91 -1.49
N LYS A 154 6.48 -17.86 -2.41
CA LYS A 154 5.60 -17.76 -3.58
C LYS A 154 4.12 -17.79 -3.17
N ARG A 155 3.76 -18.62 -2.20
CA ARG A 155 2.39 -18.68 -1.67
C ARG A 155 2.06 -17.43 -0.83
N LEU A 156 3.03 -16.91 -0.09
CA LEU A 156 2.89 -15.62 0.58
C LEU A 156 2.63 -14.48 -0.42
N GLU A 157 3.32 -14.46 -1.55
CA GLU A 157 3.07 -13.50 -2.64
C GLU A 157 1.67 -13.65 -3.24
N ARG A 158 1.16 -14.88 -3.40
CA ARG A 158 -0.24 -15.10 -3.85
C ARG A 158 -1.27 -14.51 -2.89
N LEU A 159 -0.99 -14.52 -1.59
CA LEU A 159 -1.85 -13.90 -0.58
C LEU A 159 -1.75 -12.36 -0.63
N LEU A 160 -0.54 -11.82 -0.60
CA LEU A 160 -0.32 -10.38 -0.40
C LEU A 160 -0.47 -9.55 -1.67
N THR A 161 -0.15 -10.09 -2.85
CA THR A 161 -0.24 -9.32 -4.11
C THR A 161 -1.67 -8.85 -4.42
N PRO A 162 -2.72 -9.70 -4.35
CA PRO A 162 -4.09 -9.23 -4.51
C PRO A 162 -4.50 -8.22 -3.44
N LEU A 163 -4.07 -8.41 -2.18
CA LEU A 163 -4.33 -7.42 -1.12
C LEU A 163 -3.80 -6.03 -1.51
N PHE A 164 -2.56 -5.96 -1.97
CA PHE A 164 -1.94 -4.68 -2.36
C PHE A 164 -2.61 -4.03 -3.55
N TYR A 165 -3.10 -4.81 -4.51
CA TYR A 165 -3.92 -4.28 -5.60
C TYR A 165 -5.27 -3.75 -5.14
N GLY A 166 -5.96 -4.47 -4.26
CA GLY A 166 -7.22 -4.02 -3.68
C GLY A 166 -7.06 -2.75 -2.85
N MET A 167 -6.03 -2.73 -1.99
CA MET A 167 -5.68 -1.59 -1.15
C MET A 167 -5.37 -0.34 -1.98
N GLN A 168 -4.50 -0.45 -3.01
CA GLN A 168 -4.15 0.72 -3.82
C GLN A 168 -5.34 1.24 -4.64
N MET A 169 -6.19 0.34 -5.17
CA MET A 169 -7.35 0.80 -5.93
C MET A 169 -8.37 1.49 -5.02
N LEU A 170 -8.56 0.99 -3.79
CA LEU A 170 -9.42 1.62 -2.79
C LEU A 170 -8.88 2.97 -2.32
N ASP A 171 -7.56 3.11 -2.21
CA ASP A 171 -6.85 4.38 -1.97
C ASP A 171 -7.15 5.39 -3.10
N ASP A 172 -6.88 5.01 -4.37
CA ASP A 172 -7.12 5.84 -5.56
C ASP A 172 -8.61 6.23 -5.73
N LEU A 173 -9.55 5.42 -5.23
CA LEU A 173 -10.99 5.69 -5.25
C LEU A 173 -11.38 6.78 -4.25
N GLU A 174 -10.90 6.65 -3.01
CA GLU A 174 -11.31 7.49 -1.88
C GLU A 174 -10.59 8.84 -1.86
N ASP A 175 -9.33 8.86 -2.30
CA ASP A 175 -8.51 10.07 -2.39
C ASP A 175 -8.57 10.73 -3.78
N PHE A 176 -9.45 10.28 -4.68
CA PHE A 176 -9.54 10.78 -6.06
C PHE A 176 -9.50 12.32 -6.18
N TYR A 177 -10.27 13.02 -5.35
CA TYR A 177 -10.29 14.49 -5.38
C TYR A 177 -9.02 15.09 -4.76
N GLN A 178 -8.53 14.54 -3.66
CA GLN A 178 -7.30 14.96 -2.99
C GLN A 178 -6.09 14.80 -3.90
N ASP A 179 -6.03 13.71 -4.65
CA ASP A 179 -5.00 13.41 -5.64
C ASP A 179 -5.00 14.42 -6.78
N ILE A 180 -6.18 14.80 -7.28
CA ILE A 180 -6.32 15.89 -8.25
C ILE A 180 -5.77 17.20 -7.67
N GLN A 181 -6.14 17.57 -6.44
CA GLN A 181 -5.68 18.81 -5.80
C GLN A 181 -4.16 18.82 -5.59
N SER A 182 -3.59 17.64 -5.32
CA SER A 182 -2.17 17.45 -5.07
C SER A 182 -1.36 17.27 -6.37
N GLY A 183 -2.04 17.28 -7.53
CA GLY A 183 -1.42 17.09 -8.83
C GLY A 183 -0.85 15.69 -9.04
N GLN A 184 -1.39 14.69 -8.34
CA GLN A 184 -1.04 13.29 -8.54
C GLN A 184 -1.83 12.70 -9.71
N LEU A 185 -1.18 11.85 -10.50
CA LEU A 185 -1.78 11.16 -11.63
C LEU A 185 -1.96 9.68 -11.30
N THR A 186 -3.08 9.34 -10.67
CA THR A 186 -3.45 7.94 -10.42
C THR A 186 -4.02 7.25 -11.66
N TYR A 187 -4.24 5.94 -11.56
CA TYR A 187 -4.92 5.19 -12.61
C TYR A 187 -6.35 5.70 -12.84
N CYS A 188 -7.10 5.94 -11.76
CA CYS A 188 -8.45 6.49 -11.83
C CYS A 188 -8.46 7.84 -12.57
N ILE A 189 -7.54 8.75 -12.22
CA ILE A 189 -7.44 10.07 -12.86
C ILE A 189 -7.06 9.93 -14.34
N SER A 190 -6.14 9.03 -14.68
CA SER A 190 -5.75 8.76 -16.07
C SER A 190 -6.92 8.25 -16.92
N ARG A 191 -7.75 7.36 -16.35
CA ARG A 191 -8.96 6.84 -17.00
C ARG A 191 -9.97 7.97 -17.25
N VAL A 192 -10.19 8.83 -16.27
CA VAL A 192 -11.12 9.98 -16.38
C VAL A 192 -10.65 10.99 -17.42
N LYS A 193 -9.37 11.40 -17.39
CA LYS A 193 -8.79 12.30 -18.41
C LYS A 193 -8.94 11.72 -19.81
N SER A 194 -8.71 10.41 -19.96
CA SER A 194 -8.86 9.71 -21.25
C SER A 194 -10.33 9.71 -21.71
N TYR A 195 -11.27 9.43 -20.80
CA TYR A 195 -12.70 9.45 -21.09
C TYR A 195 -13.18 10.83 -21.53
N ILE A 196 -12.83 11.89 -20.78
CA ILE A 196 -13.17 13.28 -21.12
C ILE A 196 -12.71 13.63 -22.53
N LYS A 197 -11.47 13.26 -22.89
CA LYS A 197 -10.91 13.52 -24.21
C LYS A 197 -11.59 12.73 -25.32
N LEU A 198 -11.88 11.45 -25.09
CA LEU A 198 -12.48 10.55 -26.09
C LEU A 198 -13.94 10.90 -26.38
N GLU A 199 -14.72 11.14 -25.32
CA GLU A 199 -16.15 11.45 -25.41
C GLU A 199 -16.42 12.94 -25.65
N GLY A 200 -15.39 13.78 -25.68
CA GLY A 200 -15.52 15.23 -25.89
C GLY A 200 -16.33 15.91 -24.78
N VAL A 201 -16.21 15.44 -23.54
CA VAL A 201 -16.96 15.99 -22.40
C VAL A 201 -16.43 17.40 -22.09
N GLU A 202 -17.29 18.39 -22.23
CA GLU A 202 -16.95 19.77 -21.91
C GLU A 202 -17.19 20.08 -20.42
N ASN A 203 -16.40 21.00 -19.86
CA ASN A 203 -16.63 21.57 -18.53
C ASN A 203 -17.20 23.00 -18.64
N PRO A 204 -18.48 23.15 -19.08
CA PRO A 204 -19.06 24.47 -19.23
C PRO A 204 -19.13 25.17 -17.86
N ASN A 205 -18.69 26.43 -17.81
CA ASN A 205 -18.66 27.26 -16.61
C ASN A 205 -17.66 26.84 -15.51
N ASN A 206 -16.66 26.01 -15.81
CA ASN A 206 -15.65 25.57 -14.85
C ASN A 206 -16.28 25.01 -13.57
N LEU A 207 -17.12 23.99 -13.72
CA LEU A 207 -17.78 23.32 -12.60
C LEU A 207 -16.74 22.81 -11.61
N GLU A 208 -17.01 23.05 -10.33
CA GLU A 208 -16.20 22.50 -9.24
C GLU A 208 -16.30 20.97 -9.21
N ARG A 209 -15.16 20.30 -8.95
CA ARG A 209 -15.05 18.84 -8.89
C ARG A 209 -15.53 18.16 -10.18
N PHE A 210 -15.31 18.78 -11.34
CA PHE A 210 -15.79 18.29 -12.63
C PHE A 210 -15.28 16.87 -12.94
N GLU A 211 -13.97 16.64 -12.83
CA GLU A 211 -13.36 15.34 -13.12
C GLU A 211 -13.88 14.24 -12.20
N GLU A 212 -14.14 14.56 -10.94
CA GLU A 212 -14.72 13.61 -10.00
C GLU A 212 -16.17 13.28 -10.31
N ARG A 213 -16.97 14.27 -10.75
CA ARG A 213 -18.32 13.98 -11.25
C ARG A 213 -18.27 13.07 -12.47
N VAL A 214 -17.32 13.31 -13.39
CA VAL A 214 -17.10 12.41 -14.53
C VAL A 214 -16.68 11.02 -14.05
N PHE A 215 -15.82 10.90 -13.04
CA PHE A 215 -15.40 9.62 -12.47
C PHE A 215 -16.58 8.76 -12.01
N TYR A 216 -17.51 9.35 -11.26
CA TYR A 216 -18.72 8.66 -10.80
C TYR A 216 -19.69 8.34 -11.95
N LEU A 217 -19.99 9.33 -12.81
CA LEU A 217 -21.04 9.20 -13.84
C LEU A 217 -20.64 8.40 -15.08
N SER A 218 -19.33 8.28 -15.36
CA SER A 218 -18.82 7.52 -16.52
C SER A 218 -18.80 6.01 -16.31
N GLY A 219 -19.10 5.52 -15.10
CA GLY A 219 -18.96 4.11 -14.73
C GLY A 219 -17.53 3.69 -14.36
N ILE A 220 -16.53 4.55 -14.52
CA ILE A 220 -15.13 4.25 -14.18
C ILE A 220 -14.99 3.96 -12.68
N ALA A 221 -15.64 4.74 -11.82
CA ALA A 221 -15.62 4.49 -10.37
C ALA A 221 -16.15 3.08 -10.03
N ARG A 222 -17.21 2.63 -10.71
CA ARG A 222 -17.75 1.27 -10.53
C ARG A 222 -16.75 0.21 -10.98
N GLU A 223 -16.13 0.38 -12.15
CA GLU A 223 -15.11 -0.56 -12.64
C GLU A 223 -13.93 -0.69 -11.68
N CYS A 224 -13.46 0.43 -11.12
CA CYS A 224 -12.39 0.45 -10.13
C CYS A 224 -12.82 -0.23 -8.83
N ASN A 225 -14.04 0.03 -8.34
CA ASN A 225 -14.58 -0.63 -7.15
C ASN A 225 -14.69 -2.14 -7.32
N ASP A 226 -15.22 -2.59 -8.46
CA ASP A 226 -15.33 -4.01 -8.81
C ASP A 226 -13.96 -4.69 -8.99
N PHE A 227 -12.96 -3.93 -9.48
CA PHE A 227 -11.59 -4.43 -9.52
C PHE A 227 -11.05 -4.66 -8.10
N ALA A 228 -11.20 -3.70 -7.20
CA ALA A 228 -10.72 -3.80 -5.83
C ALA A 228 -11.37 -4.98 -5.10
N GLU A 229 -12.70 -5.11 -5.21
CA GLU A 229 -13.48 -6.23 -4.65
C GLU A 229 -12.92 -7.58 -5.11
N LYS A 230 -12.72 -7.77 -6.41
CA LYS A 230 -12.14 -9.01 -6.97
C LYS A 230 -10.75 -9.34 -6.46
N GLN A 231 -9.94 -8.35 -6.08
CA GLN A 231 -8.63 -8.64 -5.51
C GLN A 231 -8.74 -9.02 -4.03
N PHE A 232 -9.63 -8.38 -3.28
CA PHE A 232 -9.93 -8.79 -1.91
C PHE A 232 -10.57 -10.17 -1.84
N GLU A 233 -11.42 -10.56 -2.79
CA GLU A 233 -11.96 -11.92 -2.91
C GLU A 233 -10.85 -12.96 -3.03
N LYS A 234 -9.90 -12.76 -3.95
CA LYS A 234 -8.74 -13.67 -4.11
C LYS A 234 -7.89 -13.77 -2.85
N ALA A 235 -7.65 -12.64 -2.19
CA ALA A 235 -6.91 -12.61 -0.94
C ALA A 235 -7.67 -13.31 0.20
N MET A 236 -8.98 -13.14 0.25
CA MET A 236 -9.87 -13.78 1.22
C MET A 236 -9.84 -15.30 1.06
N GLU A 237 -9.94 -15.80 -0.17
CA GLU A 237 -9.85 -17.23 -0.47
C GLU A 237 -8.53 -17.83 0.06
N GLU A 238 -7.39 -17.21 -0.26
CA GLU A 238 -6.09 -17.68 0.22
C GLU A 238 -5.96 -17.54 1.76
N ALA A 239 -6.46 -16.45 2.35
CA ALA A 239 -6.43 -16.24 3.80
C ALA A 239 -7.26 -17.29 4.56
N LEU A 240 -8.43 -17.68 4.02
CA LEU A 240 -9.28 -18.74 4.57
C LEU A 240 -8.60 -20.10 4.47
N GLU A 241 -7.99 -20.43 3.33
CA GLU A 241 -7.22 -21.68 3.16
C GLU A 241 -6.06 -21.78 4.16
N LEU A 242 -5.42 -20.65 4.44
CA LEU A 242 -4.31 -20.52 5.39
C LEU A 242 -4.77 -20.32 6.85
N GLN A 243 -6.08 -20.29 7.11
CA GLN A 243 -6.68 -20.11 8.44
C GLN A 243 -6.24 -18.82 9.16
N LEU A 244 -6.03 -17.73 8.40
CA LEU A 244 -5.62 -16.43 8.91
C LEU A 244 -6.83 -15.60 9.36
N ASN A 245 -7.49 -16.03 10.44
CA ASN A 245 -8.78 -15.47 10.88
C ASN A 245 -8.77 -13.95 11.13
N ASP A 246 -7.68 -13.40 11.67
CA ASP A 246 -7.57 -11.96 11.90
C ASP A 246 -7.44 -11.20 10.58
N LEU A 247 -6.72 -11.76 9.60
CA LEU A 247 -6.61 -11.18 8.26
C LEU A 247 -7.95 -11.26 7.53
N VAL A 248 -8.65 -12.38 7.62
CA VAL A 248 -10.03 -12.54 7.11
C VAL A 248 -10.93 -11.43 7.66
N SER A 249 -10.93 -11.23 8.98
CA SER A 249 -11.73 -10.18 9.63
C SER A 249 -11.37 -8.77 9.15
N TRP A 250 -10.08 -8.52 8.87
CA TRP A 250 -9.62 -7.26 8.30
C TRP A 250 -10.10 -7.09 6.85
N ILE A 251 -10.04 -8.12 6.01
CA ILE A 251 -10.54 -8.09 4.63
C ILE A 251 -12.07 -7.86 4.59
N GLU A 252 -12.84 -8.46 5.51
CA GLU A 252 -14.27 -8.17 5.66
C GLU A 252 -14.57 -6.69 5.91
N SER A 253 -13.66 -6.01 6.61
CA SER A 253 -13.78 -4.56 6.82
C SER A 253 -13.52 -3.76 5.54
N MET A 254 -12.67 -4.27 4.64
CA MET A 254 -12.46 -3.69 3.30
C MET A 254 -13.70 -3.87 2.42
N PHE A 255 -14.35 -5.03 2.45
CA PHE A 255 -15.61 -5.22 1.73
C PHE A 255 -16.71 -4.25 2.17
N LYS A 256 -16.80 -3.92 3.46
CA LYS A 256 -17.74 -2.91 3.95
C LYS A 256 -17.46 -1.51 3.40
N MET A 257 -16.19 -1.16 3.22
CA MET A 257 -15.82 0.11 2.57
C MET A 257 -16.21 0.10 1.09
N LEU A 258 -15.93 -0.99 0.37
CA LEU A 258 -16.32 -1.11 -1.04
C LEU A 258 -17.85 -1.11 -1.25
N GLU A 259 -18.60 -1.70 -0.32
CA GLU A 259 -20.07 -1.64 -0.34
C GLU A 259 -20.57 -0.21 -0.12
N HIS A 260 -19.97 0.51 0.84
CA HIS A 260 -20.26 1.93 1.05
C HIS A 260 -20.00 2.76 -0.21
N ASN A 261 -18.85 2.54 -0.85
CA ASN A 261 -18.47 3.25 -2.07
C ASN A 261 -19.41 2.93 -3.23
N ARG A 262 -19.78 1.65 -3.38
CA ARG A 262 -20.77 1.22 -4.38
C ARG A 262 -22.12 1.93 -4.17
N ASN A 263 -22.58 2.04 -2.93
CA ASN A 263 -23.82 2.76 -2.63
C ASN A 263 -23.73 4.25 -3.01
N ILE A 264 -22.61 4.91 -2.72
CA ILE A 264 -22.39 6.31 -3.14
C ILE A 264 -22.39 6.43 -4.67
N ILE A 265 -21.67 5.54 -5.36
CA ILE A 265 -21.63 5.51 -6.83
C ILE A 265 -23.03 5.34 -7.41
N ASP A 266 -23.83 4.41 -6.85
CA ASP A 266 -25.20 4.15 -7.27
C ASP A 266 -26.11 5.37 -7.02
N GLU A 267 -26.01 6.01 -5.85
CA GLU A 267 -26.80 7.20 -5.51
C GLU A 267 -26.50 8.41 -6.42
N VAL A 268 -25.23 8.60 -6.79
CA VAL A 268 -24.80 9.73 -7.63
C VAL A 268 -25.08 9.49 -9.12
N SER A 269 -25.20 8.21 -9.53
CA SER A 269 -25.42 7.83 -10.95
C SER A 269 -26.89 7.69 -11.34
N ASN A 270 -27.82 7.73 -10.39
CA ASN A 270 -29.28 7.64 -10.60
C ASN A 270 -29.94 9.03 -10.62
#